data_AF-A0A7Y2VDT8-F1
#
_entry.id   AF-A0A7Y2VDT8-F1
#
_cell.length_a   1.000
_cell.length_b   1.000
_cell.length_c   1.000
_cell.angle_alpha   90.00
_cell.angle_beta   90.00
_cell.angle_gamma   90.00
#
_symmetry.space_group_name_H-M   'P 1'
#
loop_
_entity.id
_entity.type
_entity.pdbx_description
1 polymer ?
#
loop_
_entity_poly.entity_id
_entity_poly.type
_entity_poly.pdbx_seq_one_letter_code
_entity_poly.pdbx_strand_id
1 'polypeptide(L)'
;HGAWAQYNLGENHSIGGGLHYFNGISRLNNHSTLNMMTLDNHRQAWATLGLSDQFGRHVGIFAKGKFDRLQYRVAVNEASASSLDERTPDAGGAAVYNGRALLGSKKAGRTYGGYFDYQIFDQESNLLPYKVGTYLGEKKIFNIGAGFFMHPNGAVVDNGNISDPNLKGEDVFIYAVDAFYDAPLGEDGSAVSAYAIYQVADYGKDYLYSVYGTGNLLCAHLGYVFKGDLAKTRYQPYVSYGTHSYDAVDDNMKALGIGFNAYLSGHHSKLTLEYRNEVFGDVKTNTLTLQAMIYL
;
A
#
# COMPACT_ATOMS: atom_id res chain seq x y z
N HIS A 1 -11.32 1.86 12.62
CA HIS A 1 -9.89 1.77 13.04
C HIS A 1 -9.16 3.11 13.11
N GLY A 2 -9.64 4.21 12.52
CA GLY A 2 -9.05 5.54 12.73
C GLY A 2 -9.84 6.36 13.75
N ALA A 3 -9.20 7.37 14.34
CA ALA A 3 -9.80 8.37 15.22
C ALA A 3 -9.14 9.71 14.93
N TRP A 4 -9.78 10.51 14.08
CA TRP A 4 -9.23 11.78 13.60
C TRP A 4 -10.34 12.81 13.42
N ALA A 5 -9.96 14.08 13.51
CA ALA A 5 -10.82 15.22 13.19
C ALA A 5 -10.21 15.99 12.02
N GLN A 6 -11.06 16.64 11.22
CA GLN A 6 -10.62 17.56 10.17
C GLN A 6 -11.37 18.87 10.24
N TYR A 7 -10.70 19.93 9.79
CA TYR A 7 -11.26 21.24 9.51
C TYR A 7 -11.16 21.52 8.01
N ASN A 8 -12.27 21.92 7.40
CA ASN A 8 -12.32 22.30 6.00
C ASN A 8 -11.90 23.76 5.87
N LEU A 9 -10.78 24.01 5.18
CA LEU A 9 -10.31 25.35 4.85
C LEU A 9 -11.12 25.98 3.69
N GLY A 10 -11.89 25.15 2.98
CA GLY A 10 -12.79 25.51 1.91
C GLY A 10 -13.43 24.24 1.33
N GLU A 11 -13.95 24.32 0.10
CA GLU A 11 -14.59 23.16 -0.55
C GLU A 11 -13.61 22.04 -0.90
N ASN A 12 -12.37 22.40 -1.26
CA ASN A 12 -11.41 21.46 -1.84
C ASN A 12 -10.22 21.14 -0.93
N HIS A 13 -10.09 21.78 0.23
CA HIS A 13 -8.90 21.65 1.09
C HIS A 13 -9.30 21.43 2.55
N SER A 14 -8.66 20.46 3.17
CA SER A 14 -8.85 20.14 4.58
C SER A 14 -7.51 19.93 5.25
N ILE A 15 -7.43 20.33 6.52
CA ILE A 15 -6.36 19.93 7.44
C ILE A 15 -7.00 19.10 8.55
N GLY A 16 -6.31 18.09 9.04
CA GLY A 16 -6.80 17.28 10.14
C GLY A 16 -5.68 16.63 10.93
N GLY A 17 -6.06 15.90 11.97
CA GLY A 17 -5.11 15.18 12.80
C GLY A 17 -5.78 14.14 13.69
N GLY A 18 -4.95 13.28 14.28
CA GLY A 18 -5.34 12.11 15.06
C GLY A 18 -4.72 10.83 14.50
N LEU A 19 -5.31 9.68 14.80
CA LEU A 19 -4.92 8.39 14.24
C LEU A 19 -5.57 8.21 12.86
N HIS A 20 -4.81 8.40 11.79
CA HIS A 20 -5.32 8.50 10.42
C HIS A 20 -4.58 7.62 9.42
N TYR A 21 -5.25 7.35 8.28
CA TYR A 21 -4.72 6.55 7.17
C TYR A 21 -4.39 7.42 5.94
N PHE A 22 -4.37 8.75 6.07
CA PHE A 22 -3.88 9.65 5.01
C PHE A 22 -2.37 9.51 4.89
N ASN A 23 -1.92 8.46 4.22
CA ASN A 23 -0.52 8.09 4.07
C ASN A 23 -0.03 8.32 2.63
N GLY A 24 1.29 8.44 2.48
CA GLY A 24 1.95 8.02 1.23
C GLY A 24 2.02 6.49 1.25
N ILE A 25 2.14 5.77 0.14
CA ILE A 25 3.01 6.12 -0.98
C ILE A 25 2.30 6.01 -2.33
N SER A 26 1.21 5.23 -2.39
CA SER A 26 0.54 4.85 -3.63
C SER A 26 -0.93 4.53 -3.41
N ARG A 27 -1.68 4.26 -4.49
CA ARG A 27 -3.05 3.73 -4.40
C ARG A 27 -3.11 2.43 -3.59
N LEU A 28 -2.17 1.50 -3.80
CA LEU A 28 -2.14 0.24 -3.04
C LEU A 28 -1.82 0.43 -1.55
N ASN A 29 -1.01 1.44 -1.20
CA ASN A 29 -0.78 1.80 0.21
C ASN A 29 -2.03 2.43 0.85
N ASN A 30 -2.88 3.05 0.04
CA ASN A 30 -4.16 3.65 0.45
C ASN A 30 -5.37 2.73 0.15
N HIS A 31 -5.19 1.45 -0.16
CA HIS A 31 -6.24 0.63 -0.77
C HIS A 31 -7.42 0.36 0.16
N SER A 32 -8.64 0.45 -0.37
CA SER A 32 -9.87 0.07 0.33
C SER A 32 -10.04 -1.45 0.31
N THR A 33 -10.10 -2.06 1.50
CA THR A 33 -10.35 -3.51 1.65
C THR A 33 -11.77 -3.92 1.25
N LEU A 34 -12.71 -2.99 1.12
CA LEU A 34 -14.12 -3.29 0.81
C LEU A 34 -14.39 -3.57 -0.68
N ASN A 35 -13.48 -3.17 -1.55
CA ASN A 35 -13.69 -3.19 -3.01
C ASN A 35 -12.40 -3.60 -3.74
N MET A 36 -11.61 -4.47 -3.11
CA MET A 36 -10.47 -5.10 -3.77
C MET A 36 -10.97 -5.97 -4.93
N MET A 37 -10.32 -5.84 -6.08
CA MET A 37 -10.50 -6.76 -7.19
C MET A 37 -9.82 -8.10 -6.89
N THR A 38 -8.54 -8.07 -6.50
CA THR A 38 -7.80 -9.26 -6.06
C THR A 38 -8.31 -9.76 -4.71
N LEU A 39 -7.97 -10.99 -4.35
CA LEU A 39 -8.35 -11.59 -3.06
C LEU A 39 -7.87 -10.77 -1.86
N ASP A 40 -6.66 -10.21 -1.97
CA ASP A 40 -6.05 -9.35 -0.98
C ASP A 40 -5.12 -8.33 -1.68
N ASN A 41 -4.54 -7.41 -0.91
CA ASN A 41 -3.46 -6.55 -1.36
C ASN A 41 -2.20 -7.36 -1.71
N HIS A 42 -1.38 -6.83 -2.61
CA HIS A 42 -0.02 -7.31 -2.74
C HIS A 42 0.76 -6.89 -1.48
N ARG A 43 0.94 -7.82 -0.54
CA ARG A 43 1.36 -7.56 0.83
C ARG A 43 2.61 -6.67 0.97
N GLN A 44 3.56 -6.80 0.04
CA GLN A 44 4.82 -6.08 -0.03
C GLN A 44 4.63 -4.60 -0.40
N ALA A 45 3.51 -4.23 -1.04
CA ALA A 45 3.20 -2.85 -1.37
C ALA A 45 2.91 -2.01 -0.12
N TRP A 46 2.37 -2.62 0.95
CA TRP A 46 2.16 -1.97 2.25
C TRP A 46 3.46 -1.82 3.01
N ALA A 47 4.25 -0.82 2.60
CA ALA A 47 5.66 -0.69 2.94
C ALA A 47 5.94 -0.45 4.43
N THR A 48 5.05 0.25 5.14
CA THR A 48 5.31 0.66 6.54
C THR A 48 4.54 -0.13 7.57
N LEU A 49 3.68 -1.05 7.14
CA LEU A 49 2.62 -1.66 7.94
C LEU A 49 3.20 -2.33 9.20
N GLY A 50 2.92 -1.78 10.38
CA GLY A 50 3.44 -2.33 11.64
C GLY A 50 4.93 -2.06 11.91
N LEU A 51 5.67 -1.38 11.03
CA LEU A 51 7.06 -0.97 11.27
C LEU A 51 7.14 0.43 11.89
N SER A 52 6.47 1.41 11.26
CA SER A 52 6.39 2.78 11.77
C SER A 52 4.97 3.21 12.15
N ASP A 53 3.98 2.36 11.89
CA ASP A 53 2.56 2.64 12.00
C ASP A 53 1.79 1.55 12.75
N GLN A 54 0.54 1.85 13.11
CA GLN A 54 -0.42 0.88 13.60
C GLN A 54 -1.38 0.49 12.46
N PHE A 55 -1.05 -0.60 11.76
CA PHE A 55 -1.88 -1.16 10.69
C PHE A 55 -2.24 -0.12 9.60
N GLY A 56 -1.22 0.60 9.15
CA GLY A 56 -1.21 1.64 8.11
C GLY A 56 -1.66 3.01 8.61
N ARG A 57 -1.83 3.17 9.92
CA ARG A 57 -2.23 4.43 10.56
C ARG A 57 -1.13 4.98 11.43
N HIS A 58 -0.83 6.26 11.21
CA HIS A 58 0.01 7.02 12.11
C HIS A 58 -0.83 7.98 12.95
N VAL A 59 -0.29 8.36 14.11
CA VAL A 59 -0.79 9.50 14.87
C VAL A 59 -0.06 10.74 14.37
N GLY A 60 -0.80 11.74 13.88
CA GLY A 60 -0.18 12.90 13.28
C GLY A 60 -1.16 13.95 12.79
N ILE A 61 -0.64 14.80 11.90
CA ILE A 61 -1.40 15.79 11.16
C ILE A 61 -1.33 15.49 9.67
N PHE A 62 -2.42 15.77 8.97
CA PHE A 62 -2.50 15.62 7.53
C PHE A 62 -3.12 16.86 6.90
N ALA A 63 -2.74 17.12 5.65
CA ALA A 63 -3.45 18.02 4.76
C ALA A 63 -3.84 17.25 3.50
N LYS A 64 -5.07 17.46 3.03
CA LYS A 64 -5.58 16.81 1.82
C LYS A 64 -6.43 17.77 1.03
N GLY A 65 -6.51 17.53 -0.27
CA GLY A 65 -7.35 18.34 -1.11
C GLY A 65 -7.19 18.02 -2.57
N LYS A 66 -7.65 18.94 -3.41
CA LYS A 66 -7.43 18.89 -4.86
C LYS A 66 -7.31 20.27 -5.46
N PHE A 67 -6.52 20.37 -6.52
CA PHE A 67 -6.44 21.52 -7.42
C PHE A 67 -6.94 21.04 -8.78
N ASP A 68 -8.19 21.36 -9.11
CA ASP A 68 -8.88 20.80 -10.28
C ASP A 68 -8.78 19.25 -10.30
N ARG A 69 -8.03 18.68 -11.26
CA ARG A 69 -7.85 17.23 -11.44
C ARG A 69 -6.69 16.64 -10.65
N LEU A 70 -5.85 17.46 -10.03
CA LEU A 70 -4.73 17.00 -9.20
C LEU A 70 -5.19 16.87 -7.74
N GLN A 71 -5.37 15.66 -7.25
CA GLN A 71 -5.62 15.38 -5.83
C GLN A 71 -4.29 15.22 -5.09
N TYR A 72 -4.25 15.67 -3.84
CA TYR A 72 -3.10 15.49 -2.96
C TYR A 72 -3.52 15.05 -1.56
N ARG A 73 -2.62 14.34 -0.89
CA ARG A 73 -2.60 14.12 0.55
C ARG A 73 -1.15 14.13 1.03
N VAL A 74 -0.91 14.79 2.14
CA VAL A 74 0.40 14.84 2.79
C VAL A 74 0.20 14.72 4.30
N ALA A 75 1.18 14.14 4.99
CA ALA A 75 1.11 13.95 6.42
C ALA A 75 2.49 14.07 7.09
N VAL A 76 2.45 14.53 8.33
CA VAL A 76 3.57 14.51 9.28
C VAL A 76 3.11 13.81 10.54
N ASN A 77 3.87 12.79 10.93
CA ASN A 77 3.40 11.76 11.84
C ASN A 77 4.44 11.47 12.92
N GLU A 78 3.99 10.95 14.05
CA GLU A 78 4.86 10.22 14.98
C GLU A 78 5.16 8.83 14.43
N ALA A 79 6.42 8.43 14.49
CA ALA A 79 6.81 7.03 14.30
C ALA A 79 6.40 6.21 15.53
N SER A 80 5.84 5.03 15.29
CA SER A 80 5.53 4.07 16.36
C SER A 80 6.79 3.64 17.10
N ALA A 81 6.73 3.59 18.43
CA ALA A 81 7.77 2.99 19.25
C ALA A 81 7.65 1.46 19.34
N SER A 82 6.49 0.91 18.95
CA SER A 82 6.26 -0.52 18.79
C SER A 82 6.35 -0.87 17.31
N SER A 83 7.37 -1.62 16.94
CA SER A 83 7.63 -2.08 15.57
C SER A 83 7.54 -3.62 15.53
N LEU A 84 7.15 -4.17 14.39
CA LEU A 84 7.30 -5.62 14.14
C LEU A 84 8.77 -6.05 14.13
N ASP A 85 9.67 -5.17 13.70
CA ASP A 85 11.11 -5.44 13.71
C ASP A 85 11.71 -5.17 15.09
N GLU A 86 11.69 -6.19 15.94
CA GLU A 86 12.23 -6.18 17.30
C GLU A 86 13.69 -6.68 17.37
N ARG A 87 14.37 -6.83 16.22
CA ARG A 87 15.77 -7.27 16.20
C ARG A 87 16.68 -6.26 16.90
N THR A 88 17.80 -6.74 17.44
CA THR A 88 18.90 -5.88 17.87
C THR A 88 19.87 -5.72 16.71
N PRO A 89 20.36 -4.50 16.38
CA PRO A 89 21.41 -4.35 15.37
C PRO A 89 22.68 -5.10 15.78
N ASP A 90 23.17 -5.97 14.90
CA ASP A 90 24.44 -6.67 15.08
C ASP A 90 25.61 -5.85 14.51
N ALA A 91 26.75 -5.88 15.17
CA ALA A 91 27.96 -5.19 14.72
C ALA A 91 28.37 -5.64 13.30
N GLY A 92 28.40 -4.69 12.36
CA GLY A 92 28.68 -4.93 10.94
C GLY A 92 27.55 -5.57 10.14
N GLY A 93 26.42 -5.89 10.77
CA GLY A 93 25.28 -6.57 10.18
C GLY A 93 24.40 -5.70 9.29
N ALA A 94 23.23 -6.24 8.97
CA ALA A 94 22.17 -5.55 8.25
C ALA A 94 21.47 -4.51 9.13
N ALA A 95 20.81 -3.55 8.50
CA ALA A 95 19.99 -2.56 9.18
C ALA A 95 18.78 -3.21 9.88
N VAL A 96 18.35 -2.57 10.96
CA VAL A 96 17.12 -2.89 11.69
C VAL A 96 16.20 -1.67 11.66
N TYR A 97 14.94 -1.85 11.28
CA TYR A 97 13.98 -0.76 11.21
C TYR A 97 13.30 -0.54 12.57
N ASN A 98 14.06 0.06 13.50
CA ASN A 98 13.57 0.38 14.84
C ASN A 98 14.21 1.64 15.47
N GLY A 99 14.54 2.63 14.64
CA GLY A 99 15.21 3.87 15.06
C GLY A 99 14.45 4.64 16.13
N ARG A 100 13.10 4.61 16.12
CA ARG A 100 12.28 5.28 17.15
C ARG A 100 12.59 4.79 18.56
N ALA A 101 12.74 3.48 18.73
CA ALA A 101 13.05 2.86 20.02
C ALA A 101 14.54 2.97 20.36
N LEU A 102 15.43 2.75 19.38
CA LEU A 102 16.88 2.69 19.58
C LEU A 102 17.55 4.07 19.72
N LEU A 103 17.08 5.08 18.99
CA LEU A 103 17.68 6.42 18.92
C LEU A 103 16.83 7.51 19.58
N GLY A 104 15.59 7.18 19.93
CA GLY A 104 14.64 8.07 20.61
C GLY A 104 13.90 9.05 19.68
N SER A 105 12.82 9.65 20.21
CA SER A 105 11.92 10.57 19.46
C SER A 105 12.62 11.77 18.87
N LYS A 106 13.67 12.24 19.53
CA LYS A 106 14.38 13.44 19.09
C LYS A 106 15.05 13.23 17.73
N LYS A 107 15.54 12.01 17.46
CA LYS A 107 16.29 11.68 16.22
C LYS A 107 15.43 10.97 15.19
N ALA A 108 14.57 10.04 15.63
CA ALA A 108 13.79 9.14 14.77
C ALA A 108 12.30 9.15 15.15
N GLY A 109 11.78 10.31 15.55
CA GLY A 109 10.40 10.46 16.02
C GLY A 109 9.38 10.75 14.93
N ARG A 110 9.82 11.17 13.74
CA ARG A 110 8.94 11.75 12.73
C ARG A 110 8.96 10.96 11.44
N THR A 111 7.78 10.72 10.90
CA THR A 111 7.62 10.23 9.53
C THR A 111 6.86 11.26 8.69
N TYR A 112 7.15 11.26 7.40
CA TYR A 112 6.58 12.17 6.41
C TYR A 112 6.04 11.32 5.27
N GLY A 113 4.85 11.63 4.79
CA GLY A 113 4.25 10.89 3.67
C GLY A 113 3.48 11.81 2.75
N GLY A 114 3.44 11.46 1.47
CA GLY A 114 2.67 12.18 0.47
C GLY A 114 2.21 11.26 -0.65
N TYR A 115 1.04 11.57 -1.20
CA TYR A 115 0.55 10.94 -2.42
C TYR A 115 -0.25 11.96 -3.24
N PHE A 116 0.01 11.99 -4.53
CA PHE A 116 -0.55 12.92 -5.50
C PHE A 116 -1.05 12.10 -6.68
N ASP A 117 -2.28 12.36 -7.14
CA ASP A 117 -2.83 11.68 -8.30
C ASP A 117 -3.55 12.65 -9.23
N TYR A 118 -3.23 12.56 -10.52
CA TYR A 118 -3.89 13.31 -11.59
C TYR A 118 -5.01 12.47 -12.18
N GLN A 119 -6.24 13.00 -12.16
CA GLN A 119 -7.47 12.28 -12.48
C GLN A 119 -8.02 12.73 -13.84
N ILE A 120 -7.76 11.91 -14.86
CA ILE A 120 -7.98 12.26 -16.28
C ILE A 120 -9.48 12.26 -16.62
N PHE A 121 -10.24 11.30 -16.09
CA PHE A 121 -11.68 11.14 -16.35
C PHE A 121 -12.52 11.58 -15.14
N ASP A 122 -13.32 10.70 -14.55
CA ASP A 122 -14.10 11.02 -13.36
C ASP A 122 -13.18 11.25 -12.16
N GLN A 123 -13.56 12.18 -11.29
CA GLN A 123 -12.80 12.47 -10.09
C GLN A 123 -13.22 11.57 -8.93
N GLU A 124 -12.25 11.06 -8.19
CA GLU A 124 -12.45 10.25 -6.99
C GLU A 124 -12.66 11.14 -5.76
N SER A 125 -13.48 10.66 -4.81
CA SER A 125 -13.64 11.32 -3.52
C SER A 125 -12.32 11.29 -2.73
N ASN A 126 -12.05 12.37 -1.99
CA ASN A 126 -10.95 12.46 -1.04
C ASN A 126 -11.44 12.56 0.42
N LEU A 127 -12.73 12.29 0.66
CA LEU A 127 -13.33 12.41 2.00
C LEU A 127 -12.67 11.40 2.96
N LEU A 128 -12.60 10.14 2.53
CA LEU A 128 -11.93 9.08 3.24
C LEU A 128 -10.51 8.86 2.69
N PRO A 129 -9.60 8.33 3.51
CA PRO A 129 -8.22 8.05 3.08
C PRO A 129 -8.11 6.85 2.14
N TYR A 130 -9.18 6.16 1.79
CA TYR A 130 -9.11 4.93 1.02
C TYR A 130 -9.30 5.16 -0.49
N LYS A 131 -8.54 4.45 -1.31
CA LYS A 131 -8.68 4.38 -2.76
C LYS A 131 -9.38 3.10 -3.17
N VAL A 132 -10.33 3.19 -4.09
CA VAL A 132 -11.19 2.08 -4.51
C VAL A 132 -10.42 1.06 -5.35
N GLY A 133 -10.60 -0.25 -5.15
CA GLY A 133 -9.92 -1.27 -5.95
C GLY A 133 -10.54 -1.51 -7.32
N THR A 134 -11.87 -1.46 -7.41
CA THR A 134 -12.64 -1.49 -8.65
C THR A 134 -13.96 -0.76 -8.45
N TYR A 135 -14.43 -0.07 -9.48
CA TYR A 135 -15.76 0.53 -9.52
C TYR A 135 -16.77 -0.36 -10.26
N LEU A 136 -16.35 -1.55 -10.70
CA LEU A 136 -17.15 -2.47 -11.50
C LEU A 136 -17.77 -1.79 -12.76
N GLY A 137 -17.10 -0.76 -13.29
CA GLY A 137 -17.57 0.04 -14.42
C GLY A 137 -18.65 1.07 -14.11
N GLU A 138 -18.98 1.35 -12.84
CA GLU A 138 -19.92 2.43 -12.48
C GLU A 138 -19.37 3.83 -12.81
N LYS A 139 -18.05 3.95 -12.98
CA LYS A 139 -17.35 5.19 -13.30
C LYS A 139 -16.33 4.94 -14.40
N LYS A 140 -15.91 6.01 -15.06
CA LYS A 140 -14.74 6.01 -15.93
C LYS A 140 -13.61 6.72 -15.20
N ILE A 141 -12.62 5.97 -14.73
CA ILE A 141 -11.49 6.45 -13.96
C ILE A 141 -10.20 6.17 -14.74
N PHE A 142 -9.34 7.18 -14.84
CA PHE A 142 -7.95 6.97 -15.22
C PHE A 142 -7.07 7.92 -14.43
N ASN A 143 -6.30 7.35 -13.50
CA ASN A 143 -5.50 8.11 -12.56
C ASN A 143 -4.03 7.71 -12.70
N ILE A 144 -3.15 8.71 -12.67
CA ILE A 144 -1.70 8.52 -12.60
C ILE A 144 -1.23 9.11 -11.27
N GLY A 145 -0.61 8.27 -10.45
CA GLY A 145 -0.23 8.57 -9.08
C GLY A 145 1.29 8.59 -8.88
N ALA A 146 1.74 9.42 -7.95
CA ALA A 146 3.08 9.38 -7.40
C ALA A 146 3.07 9.74 -5.91
N GLY A 147 3.93 9.11 -5.13
CA GLY A 147 4.01 9.42 -3.71
C GLY A 147 5.29 8.91 -3.06
N PHE A 148 5.43 9.24 -1.79
CA PHE A 148 6.62 8.97 -1.00
C PHE A 148 6.29 8.74 0.48
N PHE A 149 7.22 8.09 1.16
CA PHE A 149 7.32 7.98 2.60
C PHE A 149 8.78 8.19 3.02
N MET A 150 9.00 8.94 4.08
CA MET A 150 10.32 9.23 4.63
C MET A 150 10.30 9.11 6.15
N HIS A 151 11.31 8.46 6.71
CA HIS A 151 11.55 8.38 8.15
C HIS A 151 13.05 8.60 8.42
N PRO A 152 13.44 9.83 8.77
CA PRO A 152 14.83 10.14 9.09
C PRO A 152 15.32 9.34 10.29
N ASN A 153 16.51 8.74 10.18
CA ASN A 153 17.07 7.80 11.15
C ASN A 153 16.11 6.66 11.52
N GLY A 154 15.22 6.26 10.60
CA GLY A 154 14.23 5.22 10.84
C GLY A 154 14.86 3.86 11.03
N ALA A 155 15.92 3.55 10.28
CA ALA A 155 16.69 2.34 10.40
C ALA A 155 17.99 2.56 11.20
N VAL A 156 18.57 1.49 11.73
CA VAL A 156 19.77 1.53 12.54
C VAL A 156 20.72 0.40 12.16
N VAL A 157 21.98 0.75 11.99
CA VAL A 157 23.10 -0.18 11.87
C VAL A 157 24.03 -0.04 13.08
N ASP A 158 24.72 -1.11 13.45
CA ASP A 158 25.82 -1.06 14.40
C ASP A 158 27.16 -1.09 13.64
N ASN A 159 27.91 0.02 13.67
CA ASN A 159 29.23 0.13 13.04
C ASN A 159 30.37 -0.09 14.05
N GLY A 160 30.06 -0.53 15.27
CA GLY A 160 31.01 -0.80 16.33
C GLY A 160 31.51 -2.23 16.28
N ASN A 161 31.72 -2.80 17.46
CA ASN A 161 32.03 -4.20 17.66
C ASN A 161 31.18 -4.76 18.81
N ILE A 162 31.19 -6.08 18.99
CA ILE A 162 30.37 -6.77 20.00
C ILE A 162 30.55 -6.21 21.42
N SER A 163 31.73 -5.70 21.78
CA SER A 163 32.03 -5.17 23.11
C SER A 163 31.81 -3.65 23.24
N ASP A 164 31.71 -2.92 22.14
CA ASP A 164 31.49 -1.47 22.09
C ASP A 164 30.59 -1.12 20.88
N PRO A 165 29.27 -1.28 21.01
CA PRO A 165 28.32 -0.97 19.94
C PRO A 165 28.34 0.52 19.58
N ASN A 166 28.29 0.83 18.28
CA ASN A 166 28.19 2.18 17.74
C ASN A 166 26.98 2.29 16.80
N LEU A 167 25.81 2.53 17.42
CA LEU A 167 24.56 2.65 16.70
C LEU A 167 24.51 3.93 15.86
N LYS A 168 24.31 3.76 14.55
CA LYS A 168 24.14 4.85 13.58
C LYS A 168 22.80 4.71 12.88
N GLY A 169 22.06 5.82 12.82
CA GLY A 169 20.81 5.89 12.07
C GLY A 169 21.03 5.97 10.56
N GLU A 170 20.12 5.34 9.82
CA GLU A 170 19.96 5.45 8.38
C GLU A 170 18.53 5.91 8.07
N ASP A 171 18.38 6.72 7.04
CA ASP A 171 17.08 7.22 6.63
C ASP A 171 16.32 6.13 5.88
N VAL A 172 15.04 5.96 6.20
CA VAL A 172 14.15 5.12 5.38
C VAL A 172 13.46 6.02 4.38
N PHE A 173 13.59 5.72 3.09
CA PHE A 173 12.95 6.47 2.02
C PHE A 173 12.33 5.54 0.98
N ILE A 174 11.04 5.74 0.72
CA ILE A 174 10.25 4.88 -0.16
C ILE A 174 9.45 5.77 -1.08
N TYR A 175 9.44 5.49 -2.37
CA TYR A 175 8.63 6.23 -3.33
C TYR A 175 8.00 5.28 -4.35
N ALA A 176 6.90 5.71 -4.95
CA ALA A 176 6.24 4.94 -5.98
C ALA A 176 5.59 5.82 -7.04
N VAL A 177 5.39 5.21 -8.20
CA VAL A 177 4.48 5.68 -9.25
C VAL A 177 3.46 4.59 -9.53
N ASP A 178 2.23 4.98 -9.79
CA ASP A 178 1.15 4.04 -10.12
C ASP A 178 0.20 4.58 -11.18
N ALA A 179 -0.52 3.66 -11.81
CA ALA A 179 -1.58 3.98 -12.75
C ALA A 179 -2.79 3.08 -12.47
N PHE A 180 -3.98 3.67 -12.45
CA PHE A 180 -5.24 2.98 -12.21
C PHE A 180 -6.25 3.32 -13.29
N TYR A 181 -6.84 2.31 -13.90
CA TYR A 181 -7.90 2.42 -14.89
C TYR A 181 -9.08 1.55 -14.50
N ASP A 182 -10.29 2.12 -14.47
CA ASP A 182 -11.54 1.38 -14.32
C ASP A 182 -12.59 2.03 -15.22
N ALA A 183 -13.23 1.25 -16.07
CA ALA A 183 -14.24 1.80 -16.97
C ALA A 183 -15.27 0.76 -17.41
N PRO A 184 -16.53 1.18 -17.65
CA PRO A 184 -17.47 0.38 -18.41
C PRO A 184 -16.97 0.23 -19.85
N LEU A 185 -17.20 -0.94 -20.45
CA LEU A 185 -16.89 -1.18 -21.87
C LEU A 185 -18.12 -0.94 -22.77
N GLY A 186 -19.30 -0.85 -22.18
CA GLY A 186 -20.56 -0.53 -22.82
C GLY A 186 -21.68 -0.40 -21.78
N GLU A 187 -22.92 -0.32 -22.26
CA GLU A 187 -24.12 -0.25 -21.41
C GLU A 187 -24.61 -1.64 -20.93
N ASP A 188 -23.91 -2.71 -21.32
CA ASP A 188 -24.29 -4.10 -21.05
C ASP A 188 -23.75 -4.65 -19.73
N GLY A 189 -23.24 -3.78 -18.86
CA GLY A 189 -22.65 -4.15 -17.58
C GLY A 189 -21.28 -4.81 -17.67
N SER A 190 -20.62 -4.82 -18.83
CA SER A 190 -19.21 -5.23 -18.93
C SER A 190 -18.26 -4.09 -18.53
N ALA A 191 -17.14 -4.44 -17.91
CA ALA A 191 -16.18 -3.46 -17.40
C ALA A 191 -14.75 -4.02 -17.36
N VAL A 192 -13.77 -3.13 -17.33
CA VAL A 192 -12.35 -3.49 -17.15
C VAL A 192 -11.78 -2.71 -15.98
N SER A 193 -10.94 -3.36 -15.19
CA SER A 193 -10.18 -2.74 -14.10
C SER A 193 -8.72 -3.16 -14.23
N ALA A 194 -7.82 -2.19 -14.25
CA ALA A 194 -6.38 -2.41 -14.39
C ALA A 194 -5.62 -1.49 -13.45
N TYR A 195 -4.56 -2.02 -12.84
CA TYR A 195 -3.67 -1.24 -11.99
C TYR A 195 -2.24 -1.73 -12.15
N ALA A 196 -1.29 -0.82 -12.08
CA ALA A 196 0.13 -1.12 -11.96
C ALA A 196 0.82 -0.14 -11.01
N ILE A 197 1.81 -0.61 -10.26
CA ILE A 197 2.68 0.17 -9.39
C ILE A 197 4.13 -0.24 -9.60
N TYR A 198 5.01 0.75 -9.59
CA TYR A 198 6.44 0.57 -9.36
C TYR A 198 6.81 1.33 -8.09
N GLN A 199 7.34 0.62 -7.10
CA GLN A 199 7.73 1.15 -5.80
C GLN A 199 9.19 0.80 -5.52
N VAL A 200 9.97 1.80 -5.14
CA VAL A 200 11.36 1.65 -4.70
C VAL A 200 11.39 1.90 -3.21
N ALA A 201 11.94 0.96 -2.45
CA ALA A 201 12.03 1.06 -1.01
C ALA A 201 13.48 0.97 -0.56
N ASP A 202 13.95 1.98 0.16
CA ASP A 202 15.21 1.97 0.87
C ASP A 202 14.92 1.99 2.38
N TYR A 203 15.19 0.87 3.04
CA TYR A 203 15.07 0.72 4.48
C TYR A 203 16.44 0.72 5.18
N GLY A 204 17.52 1.05 4.48
CA GLY A 204 18.88 0.94 4.96
C GLY A 204 19.59 -0.33 4.49
N LYS A 205 20.85 -0.44 4.90
CA LYS A 205 21.83 -1.43 4.43
C LYS A 205 21.32 -2.87 4.60
N ASP A 206 21.27 -3.61 3.50
CA ASP A 206 20.91 -5.04 3.45
C ASP A 206 19.63 -5.38 4.25
N TYR A 207 18.70 -4.42 4.35
CA TYR A 207 17.50 -4.61 5.13
C TYR A 207 16.61 -5.66 4.49
N LEU A 208 16.34 -6.73 5.24
CA LEU A 208 15.34 -7.74 4.93
C LEU A 208 14.71 -8.23 6.24
N TYR A 209 13.39 -8.10 6.35
CA TYR A 209 12.59 -8.56 7.48
C TYR A 209 11.23 -9.04 6.97
N SER A 210 11.00 -10.35 6.98
CA SER A 210 9.77 -10.97 6.46
C SER A 210 9.51 -10.56 5.00
N VAL A 211 8.47 -9.75 4.74
CA VAL A 211 8.05 -9.26 3.43
C VAL A 211 8.59 -7.85 3.10
N TYR A 212 9.30 -7.23 4.05
CA TYR A 212 9.90 -5.91 3.90
C TYR A 212 11.37 -6.05 3.57
N GLY A 213 11.84 -5.33 2.57
CA GLY A 213 13.26 -5.29 2.26
C GLY A 213 13.61 -4.11 1.38
N THR A 214 14.88 -3.70 1.43
CA THR A 214 15.42 -2.68 0.52
C THR A 214 15.46 -3.27 -0.89
N GLY A 215 14.89 -2.56 -1.87
CA GLY A 215 14.82 -3.00 -3.26
C GLY A 215 13.61 -2.44 -4.03
N ASN A 216 13.19 -3.15 -5.08
CA ASN A 216 12.21 -2.67 -6.05
C ASN A 216 11.02 -3.63 -6.19
N LEU A 217 9.82 -3.10 -6.07
CA LEU A 217 8.55 -3.80 -6.26
C LEU A 217 7.88 -3.33 -7.56
N LEU A 218 7.55 -4.27 -8.43
CA LEU A 218 6.60 -4.09 -9.53
C LEU A 218 5.39 -4.99 -9.27
N CYS A 219 4.19 -4.41 -9.23
CA CYS A 219 2.96 -5.19 -9.14
C CYS A 219 1.92 -4.66 -10.13
N ALA A 220 1.17 -5.55 -10.75
CA ALA A 220 0.06 -5.21 -11.62
C ALA A 220 -1.08 -6.21 -11.49
N HIS A 221 -2.30 -5.76 -11.75
CA HIS A 221 -3.45 -6.64 -11.88
C HIS A 221 -4.43 -6.13 -12.94
N LEU A 222 -5.14 -7.07 -13.56
CA LEU A 222 -6.13 -6.84 -14.60
C LEU A 222 -7.33 -7.73 -14.35
N GLY A 223 -8.52 -7.18 -14.41
CA GLY A 223 -9.77 -7.92 -14.33
C GLY A 223 -10.78 -7.42 -15.34
N TYR A 224 -11.69 -8.32 -15.70
CA TYR A 224 -12.73 -8.08 -16.69
C TYR A 224 -14.06 -8.57 -16.15
N VAL A 225 -15.05 -7.69 -16.07
CA VAL A 225 -16.41 -8.06 -15.68
C VAL A 225 -17.17 -8.47 -16.92
N PHE A 226 -17.75 -9.68 -16.92
CA PHE A 226 -18.59 -10.12 -18.02
C PHE A 226 -19.86 -9.26 -18.15
N LYS A 227 -20.33 -9.10 -19.39
CA LYS A 227 -21.64 -8.50 -19.66
C LYS A 227 -22.73 -9.20 -18.84
N GLY A 228 -23.67 -8.43 -18.32
CA GLY A 228 -24.70 -8.94 -17.45
C GLY A 228 -25.56 -7.85 -16.84
N ASP A 229 -26.70 -8.29 -16.30
CA ASP A 229 -27.63 -7.45 -15.58
C ASP A 229 -27.02 -6.97 -14.25
N LEU A 230 -27.00 -5.65 -14.03
CA LEU A 230 -26.45 -5.03 -12.82
C LEU A 230 -27.22 -5.42 -11.55
N ALA A 231 -28.46 -5.87 -11.66
CA ALA A 231 -29.28 -6.35 -10.54
C ALA A 231 -29.03 -7.82 -10.17
N LYS A 232 -28.19 -8.54 -10.94
CA LYS A 232 -27.88 -9.96 -10.73
C LYS A 232 -26.42 -10.16 -10.35
N THR A 233 -26.06 -11.40 -10.03
CA THR A 233 -24.67 -11.78 -9.79
C THR A 233 -23.80 -11.43 -10.98
N ARG A 234 -22.75 -10.65 -10.75
CA ARG A 234 -21.73 -10.30 -11.74
C ARG A 234 -20.46 -11.11 -11.51
N TYR A 235 -19.79 -11.45 -12.58
CA TYR A 235 -18.62 -12.32 -12.55
C TYR A 235 -17.41 -11.60 -13.15
N GLN A 236 -16.28 -11.69 -12.46
CA GLN A 236 -15.04 -11.02 -12.87
C GLN A 236 -13.84 -11.95 -12.69
N PRO A 237 -13.36 -12.63 -13.75
CA PRO A 237 -12.02 -13.17 -13.77
C PRO A 237 -10.98 -12.04 -13.65
N TYR A 238 -9.87 -12.35 -12.99
CA TYR A 238 -8.71 -11.47 -12.92
C TYR A 238 -7.40 -12.24 -12.90
N VAL A 239 -6.33 -11.54 -13.24
CA VAL A 239 -4.94 -11.97 -13.08
C VAL A 239 -4.17 -10.90 -12.33
N SER A 240 -3.25 -11.32 -11.48
CA SER A 240 -2.31 -10.45 -10.78
C SER A 240 -0.89 -10.98 -10.92
N TYR A 241 0.08 -10.07 -10.99
CA TYR A 241 1.49 -10.40 -11.01
C TYR A 241 2.25 -9.42 -10.11
N GLY A 242 3.24 -9.93 -9.40
CA GLY A 242 4.15 -9.12 -8.60
C GLY A 242 5.56 -9.67 -8.63
N THR A 243 6.54 -8.80 -8.63
CA THR A 243 7.96 -9.14 -8.44
C THR A 243 8.58 -8.14 -7.47
N HIS A 244 9.39 -8.64 -6.54
CA HIS A 244 10.14 -7.83 -5.57
C HIS A 244 11.60 -8.28 -5.59
N SER A 245 12.50 -7.36 -5.93
CA SER A 245 13.94 -7.56 -5.73
C SER A 245 14.35 -7.10 -4.34
N TYR A 246 15.39 -7.71 -3.79
CA TYR A 246 15.96 -7.33 -2.50
C TYR A 246 17.46 -7.14 -2.65
N ASP A 247 18.04 -6.13 -2.00
CA ASP A 247 19.50 -5.93 -2.02
C ASP A 247 20.21 -6.96 -1.13
N ALA A 248 19.52 -7.49 -0.13
CA ALA A 248 20.07 -8.45 0.84
C ALA A 248 20.25 -9.88 0.29
N VAL A 249 19.62 -10.22 -0.84
CA VAL A 249 19.66 -11.57 -1.44
C VAL A 249 19.59 -11.50 -2.96
N ASP A 250 20.17 -12.48 -3.66
CA ASP A 250 20.22 -12.49 -5.13
C ASP A 250 18.87 -12.85 -5.79
N ASP A 251 17.96 -13.47 -5.05
CA ASP A 251 16.68 -13.96 -5.57
C ASP A 251 15.58 -12.90 -5.54
N ASN A 252 14.84 -12.78 -6.65
CA ASN A 252 13.61 -11.99 -6.68
C ASN A 252 12.42 -12.85 -6.24
N MET A 253 11.60 -12.32 -5.33
CA MET A 253 10.30 -12.91 -5.02
C MET A 253 9.33 -12.62 -6.17
N LYS A 254 8.63 -13.65 -6.66
CA LYS A 254 7.62 -13.53 -7.73
C LYS A 254 6.30 -14.12 -7.27
N ALA A 255 5.20 -13.46 -7.58
CA ALA A 255 3.85 -13.94 -7.30
C ALA A 255 2.96 -13.82 -8.53
N LEU A 256 2.25 -14.89 -8.88
CA LEU A 256 1.21 -14.94 -9.90
C LEU A 256 -0.11 -15.34 -9.24
N GLY A 257 -1.15 -14.55 -9.41
CA GLY A 257 -2.51 -14.85 -8.99
C GLY A 257 -3.44 -14.96 -10.19
N ILE A 258 -4.30 -15.98 -10.19
CA ILE A 258 -5.43 -16.11 -11.12
C ILE A 258 -6.66 -16.31 -10.26
N GLY A 259 -7.63 -15.42 -10.38
CA GLY A 259 -8.81 -15.47 -9.55
C GLY A 259 -10.10 -15.13 -10.26
N PHE A 260 -11.19 -15.37 -9.55
CA PHE A 260 -12.54 -15.20 -10.05
C PHE A 260 -13.44 -14.68 -8.93
N ASN A 261 -14.01 -13.50 -9.15
CA ASN A 261 -15.00 -12.90 -8.26
C ASN A 261 -16.42 -13.22 -8.74
N ALA A 262 -17.32 -13.54 -7.82
CA ALA A 262 -18.77 -13.53 -7.99
C ALA A 262 -19.36 -12.48 -7.04
N TYR A 263 -19.74 -11.33 -7.60
CA TYR A 263 -20.38 -10.21 -6.90
C TYR A 263 -21.89 -10.48 -6.82
N LEU A 264 -22.34 -11.01 -5.70
CA LEU A 264 -23.76 -11.34 -5.46
C LEU A 264 -24.61 -10.08 -5.28
N SER A 265 -24.03 -9.02 -4.72
CA SER A 265 -24.68 -7.71 -4.55
C SER A 265 -23.64 -6.59 -4.56
N GLY A 266 -23.07 -6.32 -5.74
CA GLY A 266 -21.97 -5.37 -5.89
C GLY A 266 -20.86 -5.64 -4.87
N HIS A 267 -20.33 -4.59 -4.22
CA HIS A 267 -19.31 -4.71 -3.18
C HIS A 267 -19.83 -5.15 -1.80
N HIS A 268 -21.14 -5.31 -1.59
CA HIS A 268 -21.70 -5.72 -0.29
C HIS A 268 -21.57 -7.23 -0.05
N SER A 269 -21.59 -8.03 -1.11
CA SER A 269 -21.49 -9.48 -1.01
C SER A 269 -20.71 -10.05 -2.20
N LYS A 270 -19.53 -10.62 -1.91
CA LYS A 270 -18.60 -11.16 -2.91
C LYS A 270 -18.07 -12.53 -2.48
N LEU A 271 -18.04 -13.48 -3.41
CA LEU A 271 -17.25 -14.70 -3.31
C LEU A 271 -16.03 -14.59 -4.21
N THR A 272 -14.85 -14.93 -3.71
CA THR A 272 -13.59 -14.90 -4.47
C THR A 272 -12.93 -16.27 -4.39
N LEU A 273 -12.60 -16.86 -5.53
CA LEU A 273 -11.71 -18.03 -5.62
C LEU A 273 -10.41 -17.58 -6.28
N GLU A 274 -9.27 -17.82 -5.66
CA GLU A 274 -7.95 -17.47 -6.20
C GLU A 274 -6.97 -18.64 -6.08
N TYR A 275 -6.32 -18.96 -7.20
CA TYR A 275 -5.08 -19.71 -7.20
C TYR A 275 -3.90 -18.73 -7.21
N ARG A 276 -2.99 -18.88 -6.25
CA ARG A 276 -1.77 -18.07 -6.14
C ARG A 276 -0.54 -18.97 -6.14
N ASN A 277 0.41 -18.66 -7.00
CA ASN A 277 1.75 -19.21 -6.99
C ASN A 277 2.74 -18.14 -6.55
N GLU A 278 3.58 -18.45 -5.55
CA GLU A 278 4.65 -17.59 -5.08
C GLU A 278 5.97 -18.36 -5.12
N VAL A 279 7.05 -17.69 -5.53
CA VAL A 279 8.40 -18.23 -5.62
C VAL A 279 9.37 -17.24 -5.01
N PHE A 280 10.24 -17.72 -4.12
CA PHE A 280 11.35 -16.94 -3.57
C PHE A 280 12.54 -17.87 -3.29
N GLY A 281 13.62 -17.69 -4.06
CA GLY A 281 14.70 -18.67 -4.15
C GLY A 281 14.17 -20.07 -4.48
N ASP A 282 14.58 -21.06 -3.71
CA ASP A 282 14.14 -22.45 -3.88
C ASP A 282 12.72 -22.73 -3.32
N VAL A 283 12.12 -21.76 -2.62
CA VAL A 283 10.80 -21.93 -2.02
C VAL A 283 9.72 -21.63 -3.04
N LYS A 284 8.84 -22.61 -3.28
CA LYS A 284 7.64 -22.46 -4.11
C LYS A 284 6.38 -22.78 -3.31
N THR A 285 5.49 -21.81 -3.20
CA THR A 285 4.20 -21.94 -2.52
C THR A 285 3.06 -21.89 -3.54
N ASN A 286 2.10 -22.80 -3.41
CA ASN A 286 0.89 -22.80 -4.22
C ASN A 286 -0.31 -22.83 -3.27
N THR A 287 -1.24 -21.91 -3.44
CA THR A 287 -2.40 -21.79 -2.56
C THR A 287 -3.65 -21.63 -3.40
N LEU A 288 -4.70 -22.37 -3.04
CA LEU A 288 -6.05 -22.15 -3.55
C LEU A 288 -6.90 -21.65 -2.38
N THR A 289 -7.45 -20.44 -2.51
CA THR A 289 -8.23 -19.80 -1.45
C THR A 289 -9.62 -19.48 -1.94
N LEU A 290 -10.64 -19.85 -1.15
CA LEU A 290 -12.01 -19.38 -1.31
C LEU A 290 -12.32 -18.42 -0.16
N GLN A 291 -12.77 -17.22 -0.48
CA GLN A 291 -13.14 -16.19 0.50
C GLN A 291 -14.57 -15.72 0.24
N ALA A 292 -15.33 -15.53 1.31
CA ALA A 292 -16.61 -14.84 1.29
C ALA A 292 -16.47 -13.50 2.02
N MET A 293 -16.83 -12.41 1.36
CA MET A 293 -16.91 -11.07 1.93
C MET A 293 -18.38 -10.67 1.98
N ILE A 294 -18.89 -10.43 3.19
CA ILE A 294 -20.27 -10.01 3.43
C ILE A 294 -20.21 -8.77 4.32
N TYR A 295 -20.68 -7.66 3.79
CA TYR A 295 -20.82 -6.39 4.49
C TYR A 295 -22.30 -6.06 4.64
N LEU A 296 -22.66 -5.54 5.81
CA LEU A 296 -23.99 -5.05 6.13
C LEU A 296 -24.15 -3.59 5.68
#